data_AF-A0A0R2KQI3-F1
#
_entry.id   AF-A0A0R2KQI3-F1
#
_cell.length_a   1.000
_cell.length_b   1.000
_cell.length_c   1.000
_cell.angle_alpha   90.00
_cell.angle_beta   90.00
_cell.angle_gamma   90.00
#
_symmetry.space_group_name_H-M   'P 1'
#
loop_
_entity.id
_entity.type
_entity.pdbx_description
1 polymer ?
#
loop_
_entity_poly.entity_id
_entity_poly.type
_entity_poly.pdbx_seq_one_letter_code
_entity_poly.pdbx_strand_id
1 'polypeptide(L)'
;MADKKSGGLTAFVNKHIMPVAAKIGNFKPLIAVRDGIAMAMPLIIVGSLFMIINSFPAPGWSDWLAKTAVHGVSIAQILAKITNGSFGIMGLIAAFGIAWSYANQRKTDGVSADIISASVFFILTPSIMSGDKVPVE
;
A
#
# COMPACT_ATOMS: atom_id res chain seq x y z
N MET A 1 -19.18 -42.53 18.93
CA MET A 1 -18.41 -43.11 17.80
C MET A 1 -18.65 -42.27 16.56
N ALA A 2 -17.79 -41.29 16.24
CA ALA A 2 -17.74 -40.64 14.93
C ALA A 2 -16.51 -39.72 14.83
N ASP A 3 -15.29 -40.28 14.91
CA ASP A 3 -14.08 -39.54 14.60
C ASP A 3 -13.07 -40.48 13.90
N LYS A 4 -13.17 -40.56 12.57
CA LYS A 4 -12.23 -41.35 11.74
C LYS A 4 -11.93 -40.73 10.38
N LYS A 5 -12.53 -39.58 10.04
CA LYS A 5 -12.30 -38.84 8.78
C LYS A 5 -11.50 -37.54 8.97
N SER A 6 -11.33 -37.04 10.19
CA SER A 6 -10.58 -35.80 10.50
C SER A 6 -9.06 -36.01 10.51
N GLY A 7 -8.58 -37.21 10.86
CA GLY A 7 -7.16 -37.50 11.03
C GLY A 7 -6.35 -37.48 9.73
N GLY A 8 -6.93 -37.89 8.60
CA GLY A 8 -6.20 -37.95 7.32
C GLY A 8 -5.90 -36.59 6.72
N LEU A 9 -6.89 -35.68 6.70
CA LEU A 9 -6.73 -34.31 6.22
C LEU A 9 -5.84 -33.50 7.16
N THR A 10 -6.07 -33.57 8.47
CA THR A 10 -5.22 -32.88 9.45
C THR A 10 -3.78 -33.40 9.43
N ALA A 11 -3.57 -34.71 9.29
CA ALA A 11 -2.23 -35.28 9.13
C ALA A 11 -1.57 -34.87 7.81
N PHE A 12 -2.32 -34.79 6.71
CA PHE A 12 -1.81 -34.31 5.41
C PHE A 12 -1.39 -32.85 5.48
N VAL A 13 -2.23 -31.98 6.06
CA VAL A 13 -1.95 -30.56 6.30
C VAL A 13 -0.72 -30.41 7.18
N ASN A 14 -0.65 -31.13 8.30
CA ASN A 14 0.48 -31.04 9.22
C ASN A 14 1.79 -31.55 8.61
N LYS A 15 1.73 -32.57 7.73
CA LYS A 15 2.92 -33.18 7.14
C LYS A 15 3.43 -32.45 5.89
N HIS A 16 2.55 -31.85 5.09
CA HIS A 16 2.94 -31.23 3.80
C HIS A 16 2.72 -29.72 3.75
N ILE A 17 1.61 -29.20 4.30
CA ILE A 17 1.25 -27.79 4.18
C ILE A 17 1.88 -26.95 5.31
N MET A 18 1.80 -27.39 6.56
CA MET A 18 2.41 -26.71 7.71
C MET A 18 3.90 -26.39 7.53
N PRO A 19 4.78 -27.33 7.12
CA PRO A 19 6.21 -27.02 6.97
C PRO A 19 6.48 -26.01 5.85
N VAL A 20 5.69 -26.03 4.77
CA VAL A 20 5.80 -25.07 3.67
C VAL A 20 5.31 -23.70 4.12
N ALA A 21 4.15 -23.63 4.79
CA ALA A 21 3.60 -22.41 5.34
C ALA A 21 4.54 -21.78 6.39
N ALA A 22 5.15 -22.59 7.25
CA ALA A 22 6.16 -22.13 8.20
C ALA A 22 7.41 -21.58 7.50
N LYS A 23 7.86 -22.22 6.42
CA LYS A 23 9.02 -21.74 5.64
C LYS A 23 8.73 -20.40 4.95
N ILE A 24 7.56 -20.24 4.38
CA ILE A 24 7.10 -18.99 3.75
C ILE A 24 6.91 -17.89 4.82
N GLY A 25 6.27 -18.23 5.94
CA GLY A 25 6.02 -17.32 7.04
C GLY A 25 7.29 -16.82 7.74
N ASN A 26 8.39 -17.58 7.67
CA ASN A 26 9.69 -17.19 8.20
C ASN A 26 10.62 -16.52 7.17
N PHE A 27 10.18 -16.36 5.92
CA PHE A 27 11.00 -15.75 4.88
C PHE A 27 11.08 -14.22 5.08
N LYS A 28 12.25 -13.75 5.56
CA LYS A 28 12.48 -12.35 5.95
C LYS A 28 12.06 -11.30 4.90
N PRO A 29 12.35 -11.46 3.60
CA PRO A 29 11.88 -10.51 2.59
C PRO A 29 10.35 -10.43 2.49
N LEU A 30 9.65 -11.57 2.61
CA LEU A 30 8.19 -11.59 2.55
C LEU A 30 7.56 -10.99 3.82
N ILE A 31 8.17 -11.25 4.99
CA ILE A 31 7.81 -10.56 6.23
C ILE A 31 7.98 -9.05 6.07
N ALA A 32 9.09 -8.60 5.47
CA ALA A 32 9.34 -7.18 5.21
C ALA A 32 8.30 -6.57 4.28
N VAL A 33 7.89 -7.26 3.22
CA VAL A 33 6.82 -6.82 2.32
C VAL A 33 5.50 -6.69 3.05
N ARG A 34 5.11 -7.71 3.83
CA ARG A 34 3.88 -7.71 4.63
C ARG A 34 3.84 -6.53 5.59
N ASP A 35 4.91 -6.38 6.38
CA ASP A 35 4.99 -5.35 7.42
C ASP A 35 5.16 -3.95 6.81
N GLY A 36 5.83 -3.85 5.66
CA GLY A 36 5.98 -2.62 4.89
C GLY A 36 4.65 -2.11 4.31
N ILE A 37 3.86 -3.00 3.71
CA ILE A 37 2.51 -2.67 3.24
C ILE A 37 1.60 -2.31 4.43
N ALA A 38 1.79 -2.96 5.58
CA ALA A 38 1.01 -2.66 6.77
C ALA A 38 1.17 -1.21 7.26
N MET A 39 2.35 -0.60 7.07
CA MET A 39 2.56 0.83 7.36
C MET A 39 1.75 1.77 6.48
N ALA A 40 1.32 1.33 5.29
CA ALA A 40 0.51 2.13 4.38
C ALA A 40 -1.00 2.03 4.66
N MET A 41 -1.44 1.09 5.51
CA MET A 41 -2.86 0.89 5.85
C MET A 41 -3.59 2.17 6.31
N PRO A 42 -3.00 3.04 7.16
CA PRO A 42 -3.66 4.28 7.55
C PRO A 42 -3.97 5.19 6.36
N LEU A 43 -3.07 5.29 5.39
CA LEU A 43 -3.28 6.07 4.16
C LEU A 43 -4.36 5.44 3.29
N ILE A 44 -4.40 4.10 3.20
CA ILE A 44 -5.46 3.38 2.46
C ILE A 44 -6.83 3.71 3.08
N ILE A 45 -6.95 3.65 4.41
CA ILE A 45 -8.20 3.92 5.11
C ILE A 45 -8.67 5.37 4.84
N VAL A 46 -7.76 6.34 4.99
CA VAL A 46 -8.05 7.75 4.74
C VAL A 46 -8.45 7.98 3.28
N GLY A 47 -7.64 7.53 2.33
CA GLY A 47 -7.92 7.68 0.90
C GLY A 47 -9.25 7.04 0.50
N SER A 48 -9.54 5.84 1.01
CA SER A 48 -10.78 5.12 0.71
C SER A 48 -12.01 5.83 1.27
N LEU A 49 -11.93 6.39 2.49
CA LEU A 49 -13.04 7.12 3.10
C LEU A 49 -13.44 8.33 2.23
N PHE A 50 -12.47 9.16 1.84
CA PHE A 50 -12.73 10.33 1.03
C PHE A 50 -13.12 9.98 -0.41
N MET A 51 -12.61 8.89 -0.95
CA MET A 51 -13.03 8.36 -2.26
C MET A 51 -14.51 7.95 -2.26
N ILE A 52 -14.96 7.24 -1.22
CA ILE A 52 -16.37 6.82 -1.10
C ILE A 52 -17.28 8.04 -1.00
N ILE A 53 -16.90 9.05 -0.22
CA ILE A 53 -17.67 10.29 -0.10
C ILE A 53 -17.72 11.01 -1.46
N ASN A 54 -16.61 11.07 -2.19
CA ASN A 54 -16.58 11.74 -3.50
C ASN A 54 -17.42 11.02 -4.57
N SER A 55 -17.41 9.69 -4.55
CA SER A 55 -18.06 8.84 -5.57
C SER A 55 -19.33 8.17 -5.05
N PHE A 56 -20.02 8.76 -4.07
CA PHE A 56 -21.22 8.18 -3.48
C PHE A 56 -22.39 8.13 -4.49
N PRO A 57 -23.03 6.97 -4.71
CA PRO A 57 -24.03 6.78 -5.77
C PRO A 57 -25.43 7.30 -5.37
N ALA A 58 -25.53 8.57 -4.96
CA ALA A 58 -26.80 9.23 -4.68
C ALA A 58 -27.19 10.19 -5.81
N PRO A 59 -28.48 10.23 -6.24
CA PRO A 59 -28.94 11.16 -7.26
C PRO A 59 -28.66 12.61 -6.87
N GLY A 60 -27.96 13.36 -7.74
CA GLY A 60 -27.63 14.78 -7.52
C GLY A 60 -26.47 15.06 -6.56
N TRP A 61 -25.85 14.03 -5.98
CA TRP A 61 -24.73 14.19 -5.04
C TRP A 61 -23.47 14.74 -5.71
N SER A 62 -23.08 14.17 -6.85
CA SER A 62 -21.94 14.64 -7.65
C SER A 62 -22.10 16.10 -8.07
N ASP A 63 -23.32 16.47 -8.48
CA ASP A 63 -23.64 17.82 -8.93
C ASP A 63 -23.63 18.82 -7.76
N TRP A 64 -24.09 18.40 -6.57
CA TRP A 64 -24.03 19.20 -5.36
C TRP A 64 -22.58 19.45 -4.91
N LEU A 65 -21.74 18.42 -4.93
CA LEU A 65 -20.31 18.53 -4.62
C LEU A 65 -19.55 19.42 -5.63
N ALA A 66 -19.94 19.38 -6.90
CA ALA A 66 -19.36 20.23 -7.94
C ALA A 66 -19.79 21.70 -7.82
N LYS A 67 -21.04 21.95 -7.43
CA LYS A 67 -21.61 23.31 -7.31
C LYS A 67 -21.23 23.99 -5.99
N THR A 68 -20.98 23.22 -4.95
CA THR A 68 -20.58 23.75 -3.65
C THR A 68 -19.08 24.02 -3.69
N ALA A 69 -18.74 25.29 -3.92
CA ALA A 69 -17.36 25.77 -3.97
C ALA A 69 -17.03 26.56 -2.70
N VAL A 70 -15.90 26.23 -2.09
CA VAL A 70 -15.31 26.99 -0.99
C VAL A 70 -14.07 27.67 -1.56
N HIS A 71 -14.03 29.01 -1.52
CA HIS A 71 -12.94 29.82 -2.08
C HIS A 71 -12.61 29.53 -3.56
N GLY A 72 -13.62 29.23 -4.39
CA GLY A 72 -13.45 28.96 -5.82
C GLY A 72 -12.97 27.55 -6.17
N VAL A 73 -12.82 26.66 -5.17
CA VAL A 73 -12.51 25.24 -5.36
C VAL A 73 -13.73 24.42 -4.97
N SER A 74 -14.17 23.51 -5.84
CA SER A 74 -15.29 22.61 -5.54
C SER A 74 -14.91 21.62 -4.43
N ILE A 75 -15.88 21.22 -3.60
CA ILE A 75 -15.66 20.18 -2.59
C ILE A 75 -15.22 18.87 -3.27
N ALA A 76 -15.75 18.56 -4.46
CA ALA A 76 -15.31 17.41 -5.26
C ALA A 76 -13.80 17.43 -5.54
N GLN A 77 -13.23 18.59 -5.90
CA GLN A 77 -11.79 18.73 -6.14
C GLN A 77 -10.96 18.55 -4.86
N ILE A 78 -11.46 19.02 -3.72
CA ILE A 78 -10.78 18.85 -2.42
C ILE A 78 -10.74 17.37 -2.06
N LEU A 79 -11.87 16.66 -2.16
CA LEU A 79 -11.96 15.22 -1.88
C LEU A 79 -11.08 14.40 -2.83
N ALA A 80 -11.08 14.75 -4.12
CA ALA A 80 -10.20 14.13 -5.11
C ALA A 80 -8.71 14.37 -4.80
N LYS A 81 -8.34 15.58 -4.36
CA LYS A 81 -6.96 15.92 -3.97
C LYS A 81 -6.49 15.08 -2.77
N ILE A 82 -7.35 14.88 -1.77
CA ILE A 82 -7.03 14.03 -0.61
C ILE A 82 -6.84 12.59 -1.05
N THR A 83 -7.78 12.07 -1.85
CA THR A 83 -7.75 10.70 -2.39
C THR A 83 -6.47 10.46 -3.20
N ASN A 84 -6.15 11.36 -4.14
CA ASN A 84 -4.95 11.28 -4.97
C ASN A 84 -3.68 11.46 -4.14
N GLY A 85 -3.70 12.31 -3.11
CA GLY A 85 -2.58 12.48 -2.20
C GLY A 85 -2.30 11.23 -1.37
N SER A 86 -3.33 10.49 -0.96
CA SER A 86 -3.17 9.24 -0.22
C SER A 86 -2.71 8.08 -1.12
N PHE A 87 -3.42 7.82 -2.22
CA PHE A 87 -3.11 6.70 -3.10
C PHE A 87 -1.91 6.97 -4.01
N GLY A 88 -1.67 8.21 -4.41
CA GLY A 88 -0.58 8.59 -5.31
C GLY A 88 0.81 8.42 -4.70
N ILE A 89 0.94 8.55 -3.37
CA ILE A 89 2.21 8.31 -2.65
C ILE A 89 2.33 6.90 -2.08
N MET A 90 1.33 6.04 -2.31
CA MET A 90 1.27 4.69 -1.73
C MET A 90 2.51 3.86 -2.04
N GLY A 91 3.00 3.93 -3.28
CA GLY A 91 4.19 3.20 -3.71
C GLY A 91 5.46 3.64 -2.98
N LEU A 92 5.61 4.95 -2.76
CA LEU A 92 6.74 5.51 -2.01
C LEU A 92 6.70 5.08 -0.54
N ILE A 93 5.53 5.18 0.10
CA ILE A 93 5.35 4.78 1.51
C ILE A 93 5.55 3.27 1.69
N ALA A 94 5.08 2.46 0.74
CA ALA A 94 5.32 1.03 0.75
C ALA A 94 6.82 0.72 0.61
N ALA A 95 7.52 1.34 -0.35
CA ALA A 95 8.96 1.14 -0.52
C ALA A 95 9.78 1.54 0.72
N PHE A 96 9.39 2.65 1.36
CA PHE A 96 9.95 3.09 2.63
C PHE A 96 9.69 2.05 3.74
N GLY A 97 8.44 1.63 3.92
CA GLY A 97 8.08 0.67 4.96
C GLY A 97 8.75 -0.70 4.80
N ILE A 98 8.94 -1.16 3.56
CA ILE A 98 9.62 -2.43 3.28
C ILE A 98 11.11 -2.35 3.67
N ALA A 99 11.77 -1.25 3.32
CA ALA A 99 13.17 -1.01 3.68
C ALA A 99 13.36 -0.97 5.19
N TRP A 100 12.51 -0.21 5.89
CA TRP A 100 12.54 -0.10 7.35
C TRP A 100 12.36 -1.46 8.02
N SER A 101 11.33 -2.21 7.63
CA SER A 101 11.06 -3.53 8.20
C SER A 101 12.21 -4.50 7.96
N TYR A 102 12.80 -4.49 6.77
CA TYR A 102 13.93 -5.37 6.44
C TYR A 102 15.20 -5.00 7.22
N ALA A 103 15.50 -3.71 7.35
CA ALA A 103 16.62 -3.21 8.15
C ALA A 103 16.48 -3.60 9.62
N ASN A 104 15.27 -3.45 10.18
CA ASN A 104 14.99 -3.79 11.57
C ASN A 104 15.13 -5.31 11.81
N GLN A 105 14.70 -6.15 10.85
CA GLN A 105 14.92 -7.60 10.87
C GLN A 105 16.40 -8.01 10.80
N ARG A 106 17.28 -7.11 10.32
CA ARG A 106 18.73 -7.30 10.24
C ARG A 106 19.51 -6.56 11.33
N LYS A 107 18.83 -5.86 12.24
CA LYS A 107 19.44 -5.06 13.31
C LYS A 107 20.39 -3.98 12.76
N THR A 108 20.05 -3.41 11.61
CA THR A 108 20.77 -2.29 11.00
C THR A 108 19.99 -1.00 11.20
N ASP A 109 20.60 0.15 10.89
CA ASP A 109 19.91 1.43 10.95
C ASP A 109 18.77 1.50 9.92
N GLY A 110 17.54 1.61 10.41
CA GLY A 110 16.33 1.74 9.59
C GLY A 110 16.26 3.07 8.88
N VAL A 111 16.67 4.17 9.52
CA VAL A 111 16.55 5.52 8.94
C VAL A 111 17.45 5.65 7.72
N SER A 112 18.69 5.18 7.81
CA SER A 112 19.60 5.14 6.66
C SER A 112 19.06 4.27 5.52
N ALA A 113 18.50 3.09 5.84
CA ALA A 113 17.93 2.20 4.83
C ALA A 113 16.73 2.84 4.09
N ASP A 114 15.92 3.59 4.83
CA ASP A 114 14.75 4.27 4.29
C ASP A 114 15.11 5.42 3.34
N ILE A 115 16.10 6.23 3.71
CA ILE A 115 16.61 7.31 2.86
C ILE A 115 17.16 6.74 1.55
N ILE A 116 17.89 5.63 1.62
CA ILE A 116 18.41 4.94 0.42
C ILE A 116 17.26 4.40 -0.42
N SER A 117 16.26 3.76 0.18
CA SER A 117 15.09 3.23 -0.52
C SER A 117 14.31 4.32 -1.24
N ALA A 118 14.05 5.45 -0.57
CA ALA A 118 13.39 6.59 -1.19
C ALA A 118 14.20 7.18 -2.35
N SER A 119 15.53 7.26 -2.21
CA SER A 119 16.42 7.74 -3.28
C SER A 119 16.36 6.81 -4.51
N VAL A 120 16.44 5.49 -4.28
CA VAL A 120 16.33 4.48 -5.35
C VAL A 120 14.95 4.52 -6.01
N PHE A 121 13.89 4.75 -5.24
CA PHE A 121 12.53 4.90 -5.79
C PHE A 121 12.47 6.03 -6.82
N PHE A 122 13.04 7.20 -6.52
CA PHE A 122 13.06 8.33 -7.46
C PHE A 122 14.02 8.11 -8.64
N ILE A 123 15.15 7.42 -8.44
CA ILE A 123 16.08 7.08 -9.53
C ILE A 123 15.42 6.12 -10.53
N LEU A 124 14.70 5.12 -10.04
CA LEU A 124 14.04 4.12 -10.90
C LEU A 124 12.72 4.63 -11.51
N THR A 125 12.14 5.68 -10.95
CA THR A 125 10.90 6.26 -11.48
C THR A 125 11.26 7.19 -12.63
N PRO A 126 10.87 6.89 -13.88
CA PRO A 126 11.22 7.71 -15.03
C PRO A 126 10.70 9.13 -14.82
N SER A 127 11.58 10.11 -15.01
CA SER A 127 11.23 11.52 -14.90
C SER A 127 10.37 11.92 -16.09
N ILE A 128 9.05 11.85 -15.92
CA ILE A 128 8.08 12.40 -16.87
C ILE A 128 8.13 13.94 -16.82
N MET A 129 9.15 14.53 -17.44
CA MET A 129 9.07 15.91 -17.89
C MET A 129 8.04 15.98 -19.03
N SER A 130 6.85 16.46 -18.71
CA SER A 130 5.87 16.89 -19.71
C SER A 130 6.40 18.14 -20.41
N GLY A 131 7.00 17.96 -21.59
CA GLY A 131 7.41 19.05 -22.47
C GLY A 131 8.68 18.75 -23.27
N ASP A 132 8.52 18.03 -24.38
CA ASP A 132 9.37 18.13 -25.57
C ASP A 132 10.88 17.83 -25.48
N LYS A 133 11.39 17.12 -24.49
CA LYS A 133 12.71 16.49 -24.59
C LYS A 133 12.68 15.11 -23.96
N VAL A 134 13.00 14.13 -24.81
CA VAL A 134 13.32 12.74 -24.45
C VAL A 134 14.09 12.75 -23.13
N PRO A 135 13.72 11.94 -22.13
CA PRO A 135 14.48 11.83 -20.90
C PRO A 135 15.96 11.65 -21.24
N VAL A 136 16.83 12.42 -20.59
CA VAL A 136 18.28 12.21 -20.67
C VAL A 136 18.64 11.03 -19.77
N GLU A 137 18.06 9.87 -20.13
CA GLU A 137 18.42 8.50 -19.77
C GLU A 137 18.17 7.62 -20.99
#